data_AF-G6ADW0-F1
#
_entry.id   AF-G6ADW0-F1
#
_cell.length_a   1.000
_cell.length_b   1.000
_cell.length_c   1.000
_cell.angle_alpha   90.00
_cell.angle_beta   90.00
_cell.angle_gamma   90.00
#
_symmetry.space_group_name_H-M   'P 1'
#
loop_
_entity.id
_entity.type
_entity.pdbx_description
1 polymer ?
#
loop_
_entity_poly.entity_id
_entity_poly.type
_entity_poly.pdbx_seq_one_letter_code
_entity_poly.pdbx_strand_id
1 'polypeptide(L)'
;MENKMRSYITNGTTDTLFICRGGTIDSPSLIKEYRRDRFIIPGYFFSAALLKYKVKGQGNWQYKAIGFWFKHEDNQKQSLKPYVVSIAKLEQLTGIDFFCNLPDNIEKNVENKTPEQLERIWNIQ
;
A
#
# COMPACT_ATOMS: atom_id res chain seq x y z
N MET A 1 3.07 -9.95 3.76
CA MET A 1 2.58 -8.56 3.86
C MET A 1 1.58 -8.40 5.01
N GLU A 2 0.51 -9.21 5.05
CA GLU A 2 -0.57 -9.04 6.02
C GLU A 2 -0.14 -9.17 7.49
N ASN A 3 0.66 -10.17 7.84
CA ASN A 3 1.19 -10.32 9.21
C ASN A 3 2.00 -9.10 9.63
N LYS A 4 2.77 -8.52 8.70
CA LYS A 4 3.51 -7.28 8.96
C LYS A 4 2.57 -6.10 9.18
N MET A 5 1.52 -5.95 8.38
CA MET A 5 0.51 -4.89 8.58
C MET A 5 -0.18 -5.00 9.94
N ARG A 6 -0.56 -6.23 10.34
CA ARG A 6 -1.14 -6.48 11.67
C ARG A 6 -0.19 -6.13 12.81
N SER A 7 1.11 -6.37 12.65
CA SER A 7 2.11 -6.09 13.68
C SER A 7 2.26 -4.61 14.02
N TYR A 8 1.84 -3.70 13.13
CA TYR A 8 1.87 -2.26 13.43
C TYR A 8 0.74 -1.82 14.35
N ILE A 9 -0.33 -2.61 14.48
CA ILE A 9 -1.41 -2.31 15.41
C ILE A 9 -1.05 -2.95 16.75
N THR A 10 -0.43 -2.19 17.64
CA THR A 10 -0.06 -2.65 18.99
C THR A 10 -0.94 -1.99 20.04
N ASN A 11 -1.21 -2.73 21.12
CA ASN A 11 -1.98 -2.27 22.27
C ASN A 11 -1.22 -1.13 22.98
N GLY A 12 -1.45 0.12 22.56
CA GLY A 12 -1.05 1.29 23.34
C GLY A 12 -0.73 2.58 22.58
N THR A 13 -0.38 2.57 21.29
CA THR A 13 0.00 3.83 20.57
C THR A 13 -0.27 3.87 19.06
N THR A 14 -1.21 3.08 18.53
CA THR A 14 -1.60 3.16 17.11
C THR A 14 -3.11 3.31 16.98
N ASP A 15 -3.56 4.35 16.28
CA ASP A 15 -4.97 4.77 16.27
C ASP A 15 -5.78 3.98 15.25
N THR A 16 -5.43 4.06 13.97
CA THR A 16 -6.16 3.33 12.93
C THR A 16 -5.28 3.08 11.71
N LEU A 17 -5.33 1.86 11.19
CA LEU A 17 -4.71 1.47 9.92
C LEU A 17 -5.81 1.33 8.85
N PHE A 18 -5.80 2.20 7.86
CA PHE A 18 -6.68 2.15 6.70
C PHE A 18 -5.99 1.36 5.58
N ILE A 19 -6.69 0.42 4.96
CA ILE A 19 -6.12 -0.42 3.91
C ILE A 19 -7.09 -0.49 2.73
N CYS A 20 -6.60 -0.18 1.52
CA CYS A 20 -7.29 -0.40 0.26
C CYS A 20 -6.54 -1.45 -0.56
N ARG A 21 -7.23 -2.47 -1.07
CA ARG A 21 -6.64 -3.58 -1.84
C ARG A 21 -7.49 -3.92 -3.03
N GLY A 22 -6.85 -4.41 -4.08
CA GLY A 22 -7.53 -4.87 -5.27
C GLY A 22 -6.63 -5.69 -6.19
N GLY A 23 -7.25 -6.31 -7.17
CA GLY A 23 -6.59 -6.88 -8.34
C GLY A 23 -6.77 -5.95 -9.53
N THR A 24 -5.80 -5.96 -10.44
CA THR A 24 -5.87 -5.20 -11.68
C THR A 24 -6.68 -5.96 -12.73
N ILE A 25 -7.78 -5.36 -13.20
CA ILE A 25 -8.66 -5.97 -14.20
C ILE A 25 -9.09 -4.98 -15.30
N ASP A 26 -8.63 -3.74 -15.23
CA ASP A 26 -9.16 -2.62 -16.02
C ASP A 26 -8.68 -2.61 -17.48
N SER A 27 -7.62 -3.35 -17.81
CA SER A 27 -7.09 -3.42 -19.18
C SER A 27 -6.49 -4.80 -19.51
N PRO A 28 -6.46 -5.20 -20.80
CA PRO A 28 -5.88 -6.48 -21.21
C PRO A 28 -4.41 -6.68 -20.82
N SER A 29 -3.61 -5.61 -20.75
CA SER A 29 -2.20 -5.69 -20.34
C SER A 29 -2.03 -5.93 -18.84
N LEU A 30 -3.08 -5.71 -18.05
CA LEU A 30 -3.15 -5.97 -16.63
C LEU A 30 -3.82 -7.29 -16.30
N ILE A 31 -4.29 -8.05 -17.30
CA ILE A 31 -4.93 -9.35 -17.11
C ILE A 31 -3.91 -10.45 -17.35
N LYS A 32 -3.77 -11.37 -16.39
CA LYS A 32 -2.86 -12.52 -16.50
C LYS A 32 -3.39 -13.50 -17.53
N GLU A 33 -4.65 -13.89 -17.37
CA GLU A 33 -5.31 -14.87 -18.21
C GLU A 33 -6.83 -14.80 -18.02
N TYR A 34 -7.54 -15.35 -18.99
CA TYR A 34 -8.97 -15.61 -18.90
C TYR A 34 -9.16 -17.12 -18.70
N ARG A 35 -9.93 -17.50 -17.68
CA ARG A 35 -10.32 -18.90 -17.46
C ARG A 35 -11.69 -19.17 -18.09
N ARG A 36 -12.14 -20.43 -17.95
CA ARG A 36 -13.48 -20.88 -18.38
C ARG A 36 -14.52 -19.87 -17.89
N ASP A 37 -15.53 -19.63 -18.72
CA ASP A 37 -16.64 -18.72 -18.44
C ASP A 37 -16.27 -17.23 -18.31
N ARG A 38 -15.18 -16.79 -18.96
CA ARG A 38 -14.72 -15.38 -19.00
C ARG A 38 -14.28 -14.83 -17.63
N PHE A 39 -13.96 -15.70 -16.67
CA PHE A 39 -13.36 -15.26 -15.41
C PHE A 39 -11.99 -14.64 -15.66
N ILE A 40 -11.86 -13.37 -15.28
CA ILE A 40 -10.64 -12.59 -15.41
C ILE A 40 -9.73 -12.89 -14.23
N ILE A 41 -8.49 -13.28 -14.51
CA ILE A 41 -7.45 -13.43 -13.50
C ILE A 41 -6.56 -12.17 -13.52
N PRO A 42 -6.48 -11.40 -12.42
CA PRO A 42 -5.63 -10.22 -12.35
C PRO A 42 -4.17 -10.54 -12.62
N GLY A 43 -3.49 -9.69 -13.39
CA GLY A 43 -2.04 -9.73 -13.62
C GLY A 43 -1.23 -9.22 -12.45
N TYR A 44 -1.81 -8.29 -11.68
CA TYR A 44 -1.21 -7.70 -10.50
C TYR A 44 -2.24 -7.49 -9.39
N PHE A 45 -1.75 -7.47 -8.14
CA PHE A 45 -2.48 -7.07 -6.96
C PHE A 45 -1.81 -5.86 -6.32
N PHE A 46 -2.61 -4.99 -5.72
CA PHE A 46 -2.11 -3.83 -4.99
C PHE A 46 -2.64 -3.79 -3.56
N SER A 47 -1.88 -3.10 -2.70
CA SER A 47 -2.31 -2.73 -1.35
C SER A 47 -1.78 -1.34 -1.01
N ALA A 48 -2.67 -0.38 -0.80
CA ALA A 48 -2.35 0.89 -0.17
C ALA A 48 -2.66 0.79 1.33
N ALA A 49 -1.75 1.24 2.19
CA ALA A 49 -1.98 1.28 3.62
C ALA A 49 -1.60 2.65 4.19
N LEU A 50 -2.47 3.23 5.02
CA LEU A 50 -2.27 4.49 5.72
C LEU A 50 -2.42 4.25 7.22
N LEU A 51 -1.37 4.55 7.98
CA LEU A 51 -1.42 4.53 9.44
C LEU A 51 -1.59 5.94 9.97
N LYS A 52 -2.67 6.17 10.71
CA LYS A 52 -2.85 7.32 11.58
C LYS A 52 -2.35 6.97 12.98
N TYR A 53 -1.46 7.80 13.54
CA TYR A 53 -0.84 7.53 14.83
C TYR A 53 -0.54 8.80 15.61
N LYS A 54 -0.41 8.66 16.93
CA LYS A 54 0.04 9.72 17.83
C LYS A 54 1.44 9.41 18.31
N VAL A 55 2.34 10.38 18.18
CA VAL A 55 3.65 10.31 18.83
C VAL A 55 3.48 10.72 20.29
N LYS A 56 3.94 9.88 21.22
CA LYS A 56 3.86 10.20 22.66
C LYS A 56 4.56 11.54 22.93
N GLY A 57 3.85 12.46 23.58
CA GLY A 57 4.35 13.81 23.84
C GLY A 57 4.10 14.83 22.71
N GLN A 58 3.50 14.43 21.59
CA GLN A 58 2.99 15.34 20.56
C GLN A 58 1.46 15.40 20.59
N GLY A 59 0.90 16.61 20.52
CA GLY A 59 -0.56 16.82 20.49
C GLY A 59 -1.22 16.46 19.15
N ASN A 60 -0.45 16.51 18.06
CA ASN A 60 -0.98 16.39 16.69
C ASN A 60 -0.90 14.97 16.14
N TRP A 61 -1.93 14.59 15.38
CA TRP A 61 -1.95 13.34 14.62
C TRP A 61 -0.90 13.33 13.52
N GLN A 62 -0.24 12.20 13.36
CA GLN A 62 0.74 11.93 12.31
C GLN A 62 0.23 10.84 11.38
N TYR A 63 0.71 10.87 10.14
CA TYR A 63 0.29 9.99 9.07
C TYR A 63 1.50 9.44 8.33
N LYS A 64 1.46 8.16 8.01
CA LYS A 64 2.38 7.54 7.05
C LYS A 64 1.61 6.60 6.15
N ALA A 65 1.95 6.58 4.87
CA ALA A 65 1.37 5.67 3.90
C ALA A 65 2.45 4.75 3.30
N ILE A 66 2.05 3.62 2.73
CA ILE A 66 2.90 2.72 1.95
C ILE A 66 2.05 2.00 0.90
N GLY A 67 2.59 1.89 -0.31
CA GLY A 67 2.00 1.10 -1.38
C GLY A 67 2.74 -0.22 -1.56
N PHE A 68 1.99 -1.23 -2.02
CA PHE A 68 2.55 -2.48 -2.49
C PHE A 68 2.01 -2.84 -3.87
N TRP A 69 2.89 -3.32 -4.74
CA TRP A 69 2.55 -3.81 -6.08
C TRP A 69 3.10 -5.22 -6.29
N PHE A 70 2.20 -6.19 -6.41
CA PHE A 70 2.55 -7.60 -6.56
C PHE A 70 2.16 -8.09 -7.94
N LYS A 71 3.12 -8.66 -8.67
CA LYS A 71 2.79 -9.45 -9.86
C LYS A 71 2.14 -10.77 -9.44
N HIS A 72 1.12 -11.19 -10.16
CA HIS A 72 0.41 -12.45 -9.90
C HIS A 72 1.23 -13.64 -10.39
N GLU A 73 2.27 -13.98 -9.64
CA GLU A 73 3.16 -15.11 -9.90
C GLU A 73 3.53 -15.79 -8.58
N ASP A 74 3.95 -17.05 -8.65
CA ASP A 74 4.42 -17.77 -7.48
C ASP A 74 5.65 -17.08 -6.91
N ASN A 75 5.51 -16.56 -5.70
CA ASN A 75 6.57 -15.83 -5.05
C ASN A 75 6.85 -16.45 -3.69
N GLN A 76 7.95 -17.21 -3.61
CA GLN A 76 8.43 -17.81 -2.36
C GLN A 76 9.34 -16.86 -1.56
N LYS A 77 9.64 -15.66 -2.09
CA LYS A 77 10.48 -14.69 -1.41
C LYS A 77 9.78 -14.13 -0.18
N GLN A 78 10.46 -14.21 0.97
CA GLN A 78 9.94 -13.70 2.25
C GLN A 78 9.96 -12.16 2.35
N SER A 79 10.89 -11.49 1.66
CA SER A 79 11.03 -10.02 1.78
C SER A 79 9.95 -9.27 1.01
N LEU A 80 9.46 -8.19 1.63
CA LEU A 80 8.46 -7.31 1.02
C LEU A 80 9.06 -6.15 0.23
N LYS A 81 10.37 -5.87 0.41
CA LYS A 81 11.06 -4.75 -0.24
C LYS A 81 10.84 -4.67 -1.75
N PRO A 82 10.92 -5.78 -2.52
CA PRO A 82 10.76 -5.72 -3.97
C PRO A 82 9.38 -5.23 -4.43
N TYR A 83 8.38 -5.24 -3.55
CA TYR A 83 7.01 -4.86 -3.86
C TYR A 83 6.66 -3.47 -3.31
N VAL A 84 7.54 -2.84 -2.55
CA VAL A 84 7.29 -1.51 -1.96
C VAL A 84 7.28 -0.47 -3.07
N VAL A 85 6.20 0.30 -3.15
CA VAL A 85 6.05 1.44 -4.06
C VAL A 85 5.51 2.64 -3.31
N SER A 86 5.75 3.84 -3.84
CA SER A 86 5.10 5.05 -3.33
C SER A 86 3.60 5.03 -3.62
N ILE A 87 2.81 5.82 -2.87
CA ILE A 87 1.38 5.96 -3.17
C ILE A 87 1.22 6.61 -4.54
N ALA A 88 1.95 7.69 -4.84
CA ALA A 88 1.93 8.32 -6.17
C ALA A 88 2.21 7.32 -7.31
N LYS A 89 3.12 6.35 -7.10
CA LYS A 89 3.38 5.31 -8.10
C LYS A 89 2.20 4.35 -8.22
N LEU A 90 1.57 4.02 -7.11
CA LEU A 90 0.39 3.15 -7.09
C LEU A 90 -0.79 3.82 -7.81
N GLU A 91 -1.03 5.11 -7.58
CA GLU A 91 -2.04 5.91 -8.30
C GLU A 91 -1.77 5.96 -9.80
N GLN A 92 -0.50 6.13 -10.20
CA GLN A 92 -0.13 6.07 -11.61
C GLN A 92 -0.44 4.70 -12.25
N LEU A 93 -0.31 3.61 -11.48
CA LEU A 93 -0.52 2.25 -11.97
C LEU A 93 -2.01 1.85 -12.01
N THR A 94 -2.82 2.41 -11.11
CA THR A 94 -4.24 2.03 -10.96
C THR A 94 -5.23 3.07 -11.47
N GLY A 95 -4.81 4.34 -11.61
CA GLY A 95 -5.70 5.47 -11.87
C GLY A 95 -6.61 5.84 -10.69
N ILE A 96 -6.36 5.27 -9.51
CA ILE A 96 -7.12 5.54 -8.28
C ILE A 96 -6.37 6.59 -7.48
N ASP A 97 -7.06 7.65 -7.04
CA ASP A 97 -6.58 8.62 -6.05
C ASP A 97 -6.73 8.01 -4.65
N PHE A 98 -5.61 7.68 -4.00
CA PHE A 98 -5.62 6.98 -2.72
C PHE A 98 -5.50 7.98 -1.56
N PHE A 99 -6.42 7.88 -0.61
CA PHE A 99 -6.46 8.73 0.58
C PHE A 99 -6.82 10.21 0.31
N CYS A 100 -7.53 10.49 -0.80
CA CYS A 100 -8.12 11.76 -1.22
C CYS A 100 -8.91 12.58 -0.18
N ASN A 101 -9.22 11.99 0.98
CA ASN A 101 -9.86 12.68 2.10
C ASN A 101 -8.85 13.33 3.06
N LEU A 102 -7.54 13.19 2.81
CA LEU A 102 -6.50 13.87 3.56
C LEU A 102 -6.36 15.33 3.08
N PRO A 103 -6.00 16.27 3.96
CA PRO A 103 -5.60 17.61 3.53
C PRO A 103 -4.41 17.56 2.56
N ASP A 104 -4.41 18.40 1.52
CA ASP A 104 -3.41 18.42 0.43
C ASP A 104 -1.96 18.38 0.91
N ASN A 105 -1.64 19.05 2.02
CA ASN A 105 -0.29 19.10 2.55
C ASN A 105 0.14 17.75 3.17
N ILE A 106 -0.78 17.02 3.78
CA ILE A 106 -0.55 15.69 4.35
C ILE A 106 -0.47 14.66 3.23
N GLU A 107 -1.41 14.72 2.30
CA GLU A 107 -1.49 13.88 1.11
C GLU A 107 -0.17 13.92 0.31
N LYS A 108 0.25 15.11 -0.13
CA LYS A 108 1.53 15.31 -0.83
C LYS A 108 2.72 14.80 -0.04
N ASN A 109 2.69 14.87 1.30
CA ASN A 109 3.78 14.36 2.11
C ASN A 109 3.87 12.84 2.10
N VAL A 110 2.73 12.15 2.23
CA VAL A 110 2.69 10.68 2.31
C VAL A 110 2.87 10.02 0.95
N GLU A 111 2.47 10.69 -0.13
CA GLU A 111 2.55 10.17 -1.50
C GLU A 111 3.94 10.18 -2.12
N ASN A 112 4.71 11.24 -1.85
CA ASN A 112 5.96 11.51 -2.53
C ASN A 112 7.19 10.91 -1.83
N LYS A 113 7.00 9.86 -1.02
CA LYS A 113 8.09 9.12 -0.38
C LYS A 113 8.69 8.09 -1.33
N THR A 114 10.02 7.99 -1.39
CA THR A 114 10.69 6.94 -2.19
C THR A 114 10.52 5.56 -1.55
N PRO A 115 10.62 4.46 -2.31
CA PRO A 115 10.59 3.10 -1.75
C PRO A 115 11.57 2.91 -0.58
N GLU A 116 12.79 3.43 -0.67
CA GLU A 116 13.82 3.30 0.38
C GLU A 116 13.46 4.10 1.64
N GLN A 117 12.76 5.23 1.51
CA GLN A 117 12.23 5.96 2.65
C GLN A 117 11.09 5.17 3.31
N LEU A 118 10.20 4.59 2.51
CA LEU A 118 9.08 3.79 2.98
C LEU A 118 9.54 2.53 3.71
N GLU A 119 10.55 1.83 3.18
CA GLU A 119 11.17 0.68 3.84
C GLU A 119 11.67 1.03 5.24
N ARG A 120 12.32 2.19 5.41
CA ARG A 120 12.80 2.68 6.72
C ARG A 120 11.66 3.09 7.65
N ILE A 121 10.73 3.92 7.16
CA ILE A 121 9.58 4.45 7.93
C ILE A 121 8.68 3.33 8.44
N TRP A 122 8.54 2.25 7.65
CA TRP A 122 7.73 1.09 7.98
C TRP A 122 8.55 -0.06 8.56
N ASN A 123 9.88 0.02 8.65
CA ASN A 123 10.73 -1.08 9.10
C ASN A 123 10.45 -2.38 8.33
N ILE A 124 10.42 -2.27 6.99
CA ILE A 124 10.29 -3.40 6.07
C ILE A 124 11.67 -4.04 5.91
N GLN A 125 11.77 -5.35 6.18
CA GLN A 125 13.01 -6.11 6.14
C GLN A 125 13.19 -6.86 4.83
#